data_AF-A0A7W1NDX7-F1
#
_entry.id   AF-A0A7W1NDX7-F1
#
_cell.length_a   1.000
_cell.length_b   1.000
_cell.length_c   1.000
_cell.angle_alpha   90.00
_cell.angle_beta   90.00
_cell.angle_gamma   90.00
#
_symmetry.space_group_name_H-M   'P 1'
#
loop_
_entity.id
_entity.type
_entity.pdbx_description
1 polymer ?
#
loop_
_entity_poly.entity_id
_entity_poly.type
_entity_poly.pdbx_seq_one_letter_code
_entity_poly.pdbx_strand_id
1 'polypeptide(L)'
;MLVVLLLLAACGTARQPIVAVAAAAAERRPMTLHVQKVHETVRLAMATEAGISHLIEVSVIDGPDDWRGRLVTLPYDEWQVGSPPPKRGERVTTSPARWVRGGGAGSRPAPKPGK
;
A
#
# COMPACT_ATOMS: atom_id res chain seq x y z
N MET A 1 -8.82 41.81 10.61
CA MET A 1 -9.27 40.46 11.01
C MET A 1 -9.32 39.60 9.76
N LEU A 2 -8.24 39.00 9.24
CA LEU A 2 -7.31 38.01 9.80
C LEU A 2 -7.94 36.66 10.22
N VAL A 3 -8.98 36.20 9.52
CA VAL A 3 -9.59 34.86 9.72
C VAL A 3 -9.66 34.09 8.40
N VAL A 4 -8.61 34.17 7.57
CA VAL A 4 -8.53 33.43 6.28
C VAL A 4 -7.17 32.72 6.15
N LEU A 5 -6.61 32.25 7.27
CA LEU A 5 -5.28 31.61 7.31
C LEU A 5 -5.28 30.25 8.03
N LEU A 6 -6.41 29.55 8.00
CA LEU A 6 -6.59 28.21 8.60
C LEU A 6 -7.03 27.15 7.57
N LEU A 7 -6.76 27.39 6.29
CA LEU A 7 -6.78 26.36 5.25
C LEU A 7 -5.37 25.77 5.08
N LEU A 8 -4.72 25.40 6.18
CA LEU A 8 -3.60 24.47 6.13
C LEU A 8 -4.18 23.12 5.71
N ALA A 9 -4.19 22.90 4.40
CA ALA A 9 -4.37 21.60 3.80
C ALA A 9 -3.54 20.60 4.59
N ALA A 10 -4.21 19.65 5.22
CA ALA A 10 -3.61 18.46 5.76
C ALA A 10 -3.01 17.69 4.58
N CYS A 11 -1.80 18.08 4.17
CA CYS A 11 -0.92 17.32 3.31
C CYS A 11 -0.52 16.10 4.15
N GLY A 12 -1.42 15.12 4.17
CA GLY A 12 -1.41 14.01 5.11
C GLY A 12 -0.22 13.12 4.83
N THR A 13 0.77 13.18 5.71
CA THR A 13 1.86 12.21 5.75
C THR A 13 1.30 10.81 5.96
N ALA A 14 1.99 9.81 5.43
CA ALA A 14 1.61 8.41 5.62
C ALA A 14 1.60 8.07 7.12
N ARG A 15 0.53 7.39 7.57
CA ARG A 15 0.40 7.03 8.98
C ARG A 15 1.45 6.00 9.37
N GLN A 16 2.15 6.23 10.48
CA GLN A 16 3.05 5.24 11.07
C GLN A 16 2.26 4.14 11.82
N PRO A 17 2.78 2.90 11.90
CA PRO A 17 4.09 2.48 11.39
C PRO A 17 4.09 2.12 9.90
N ILE A 18 5.15 2.58 9.21
CA ILE A 18 5.47 2.12 7.86
C ILE A 18 6.22 0.80 7.99
N VAL A 19 5.75 -0.23 7.30
CA VAL A 19 6.43 -1.52 7.24
C VAL A 19 7.70 -1.37 6.42
N ALA A 20 8.85 -1.76 6.99
CA ALA A 20 10.13 -1.73 6.29
C ALA A 20 10.10 -2.64 5.06
N VAL A 21 10.82 -2.27 3.99
CA VAL A 21 10.79 -3.04 2.73
C VAL A 21 11.27 -4.47 2.96
N ALA A 22 12.32 -4.66 3.77
CA ALA A 22 12.81 -6.00 4.12
C ALA A 22 11.73 -6.88 4.77
N ALA A 23 10.90 -6.30 5.65
CA ALA A 23 9.80 -7.01 6.30
C ALA A 23 8.65 -7.31 5.31
N ALA A 24 8.26 -6.32 4.51
CA ALA A 24 7.26 -6.52 3.45
C ALA A 24 7.72 -7.60 2.45
N ALA A 25 8.99 -7.58 2.06
CA ALA A 25 9.63 -8.53 1.15
C ALA A 25 9.71 -9.96 1.72
N ALA A 26 9.81 -10.10 3.05
CA ALA A 26 9.80 -11.39 3.73
C ALA A 26 8.38 -11.98 3.84
N GLU A 27 7.36 -11.13 3.88
CA GLU A 27 5.97 -11.54 4.07
C GLU A 27 5.32 -12.01 2.75
N ARG A 28 5.39 -13.32 2.51
CA ARG A 28 4.87 -13.96 1.29
C ARG A 28 3.45 -14.48 1.43
N ARG A 29 2.89 -14.52 2.64
CA ARG A 29 1.55 -15.08 2.87
C ARG A 29 0.49 -14.17 2.24
N PRO A 30 -0.52 -14.73 1.55
CA PRO A 30 -1.60 -13.93 1.00
C PRO A 30 -2.44 -13.30 2.12
N MET A 31 -2.84 -12.06 1.90
CA MET A 31 -3.68 -11.26 2.79
C MET A 31 -4.80 -10.60 1.99
N THR A 32 -5.96 -10.44 2.61
CA THR A 32 -7.04 -9.60 2.08
C THR A 32 -6.91 -8.21 2.68
N LEU A 33 -6.68 -7.22 1.83
CA LEU A 33 -6.40 -5.84 2.21
C LEU A 33 -7.51 -4.92 1.69
N HIS A 34 -7.86 -3.90 2.47
CA HIS A 34 -8.68 -2.79 2.02
C HIS A 34 -7.87 -1.51 1.97
N VAL A 35 -7.77 -0.90 0.80
CA VAL A 35 -6.91 0.26 0.54
C VAL A 35 -7.57 1.51 1.12
N GLN A 36 -6.92 2.12 2.10
CA GLN A 36 -7.42 3.33 2.77
C GLN A 36 -6.89 4.59 2.11
N LYS A 37 -5.58 4.63 1.80
CA LYS A 37 -4.90 5.75 1.14
C LYS A 37 -3.71 5.26 0.33
N VAL A 38 -3.34 6.04 -0.67
CA VAL A 38 -2.13 5.86 -1.49
C VAL A 38 -1.36 7.17 -1.46
N HIS A 39 -0.08 7.10 -1.17
CA HIS A 39 0.82 8.24 -1.09
C HIS A 39 1.97 8.04 -2.09
N GLU A 40 2.23 9.04 -2.93
CA GLU A 40 3.41 9.06 -3.80
C GLU A 40 4.66 9.39 -2.97
N THR A 41 5.70 8.57 -3.04
CA THR A 41 6.92 8.79 -2.25
C THR A 41 7.68 10.05 -2.66
N VAL A 42 7.60 10.47 -3.93
CA VAL A 42 8.18 11.74 -4.43
C VAL A 42 7.64 12.96 -3.67
N ARG A 43 6.43 12.88 -3.11
CA ARG A 43 5.80 13.98 -2.37
C ARG A 43 6.03 13.90 -0.86
N LEU A 44 6.52 12.77 -0.36
CA LEU A 44 6.86 12.60 1.03
C LEU A 44 8.36 12.90 1.15
N ALA A 45 8.73 13.95 1.88
CA ALA A 45 10.14 14.26 2.22
C ALA A 45 10.83 13.17 3.07
N MET A 46 10.19 12.01 3.23
CA MET A 46 10.74 10.83 3.85
C MET A 46 11.49 10.05 2.79
N ALA A 47 12.80 9.91 2.99
CA ALA A 47 13.65 8.98 2.24
C ALA A 47 13.12 7.55 2.45
N THR A 48 12.13 7.18 1.67
CA THR A 48 11.73 5.79 1.51
C THR A 48 12.88 5.09 0.80
N GLU A 49 13.14 3.84 1.19
CA GLU A 49 14.21 3.03 0.62
C GLU A 49 14.17 3.10 -0.93
N ALA A 50 15.35 3.19 -1.55
CA ALA A 50 15.47 3.37 -2.99
C ALA A 50 14.66 2.30 -3.76
N GLY A 51 13.80 2.73 -4.68
CA GLY A 51 12.95 1.86 -5.50
C GLY A 51 11.46 1.87 -5.11
N ILE A 52 11.09 2.32 -3.90
CA ILE A 52 9.68 2.40 -3.52
C ILE A 52 9.02 3.65 -4.13
N SER A 53 8.04 3.45 -5.01
CA SER A 53 7.31 4.55 -5.66
C SER A 53 6.09 5.03 -4.87
N HIS A 54 5.52 4.16 -4.04
CA HIS A 54 4.30 4.48 -3.28
C HIS A 54 4.31 3.88 -1.87
N LEU A 55 3.61 4.56 -0.96
CA LEU A 55 3.20 4.02 0.34
C LEU A 55 1.68 3.85 0.35
N ILE A 56 1.21 2.66 0.69
CA ILE A 56 -0.21 2.31 0.67
C ILE A 56 -0.68 2.02 2.09
N GLU A 57 -1.57 2.85 2.61
CA GLU A 57 -2.28 2.56 3.86
C GLU A 57 -3.37 1.53 3.59
N VAL A 58 -3.31 0.39 4.29
CA VAL A 58 -4.27 -0.70 4.15
C VAL A 58 -4.79 -1.16 5.50
N SER A 59 -6.08 -1.50 5.54
CA SER A 59 -6.64 -2.31 6.62
C SER A 59 -6.56 -3.78 6.24
N VAL A 60 -5.96 -4.60 7.11
CA VAL A 60 -5.86 -6.04 6.90
C VAL A 60 -7.16 -6.69 7.36
N ILE A 61 -7.96 -7.17 6.41
CA ILE A 61 -9.24 -7.85 6.69
C ILE A 61 -8.96 -9.30 7.09
N ASP A 62 -8.10 -9.97 6.32
CA ASP A 62 -7.71 -11.35 6.58
C ASP A 62 -6.23 -11.56 6.24
N GLY A 63 -5.57 -12.45 6.99
CA GLY A 63 -4.13 -12.65 6.95
C GLY A 63 -3.60 -13.27 8.25
N PRO A 64 -2.28 -13.27 8.45
CA PRO A 64 -1.63 -13.67 9.69
C PRO A 64 -2.23 -12.95 10.92
N ASP A 65 -2.33 -13.67 12.04
CA ASP A 65 -2.99 -13.15 13.25
C ASP A 65 -2.32 -11.88 13.81
N ASP A 66 -1.02 -11.70 13.58
CA ASP A 66 -0.25 -10.50 13.96
C ASP A 66 -0.55 -9.27 13.08
N TRP A 67 -1.25 -9.45 11.96
CA TRP A 67 -1.65 -8.40 11.02
C TRP A 67 -3.16 -8.18 10.97
N ARG A 68 -3.96 -9.23 11.14
CA ARG A 68 -5.43 -9.18 11.00
C ARG A 68 -6.03 -8.07 11.87
N GLY A 69 -6.91 -7.27 11.28
CA GLY A 69 -7.58 -6.15 11.93
C GLY A 69 -6.73 -4.88 12.09
N ARG A 70 -5.46 -4.89 11.66
CA ARG A 70 -4.56 -3.73 11.79
C ARG A 70 -4.65 -2.81 10.59
N LEU A 71 -4.39 -1.53 10.84
CA LEU A 71 -4.08 -0.53 9.82
C LEU A 71 -2.56 -0.44 9.71
N VAL A 72 -2.03 -0.70 8.52
CA VAL A 72 -0.59 -0.71 8.25
C VAL A 72 -0.29 0.06 6.98
N THR A 73 0.91 0.63 6.89
CA THR A 73 1.38 1.29 5.67
C THR A 73 2.41 0.39 5.00
N LEU A 74 2.08 -0.09 3.80
CA LEU A 74 2.91 -1.00 3.02
C LEU A 74 3.66 -0.26 1.90
N PRO A 75 4.93 -0.60 1.66
CA PRO A 75 5.65 -0.11 0.49
C PRO A 75 5.12 -0.78 -0.78
N TYR A 76 5.12 -0.02 -1.88
CA TYR A 76 4.75 -0.49 -3.20
C TYR A 76 5.73 0.06 -4.24
N ASP A 77 6.26 -0.84 -5.05
CA ASP A 77 7.18 -0.56 -6.15
C ASP A 77 6.46 -0.86 -7.47
N GLU A 78 5.97 0.20 -8.13
CA GLU A 78 5.25 0.07 -9.39
C GLU A 78 6.12 -0.48 -10.54
N TRP A 79 7.43 -0.28 -10.47
CA TRP A 79 8.37 -0.75 -11.48
C TRP A 79 8.58 -2.26 -11.37
N GLN A 80 8.66 -2.78 -10.14
CA GLN A 80 8.73 -4.22 -9.89
C GLN A 80 7.39 -4.92 -10.14
N VAL A 81 6.28 -4.29 -9.75
CA VAL A 81 4.96 -4.89 -9.94
C VAL A 81 4.51 -4.84 -11.41
N GLY A 82 4.94 -3.81 -12.16
CA GLY A 82 4.56 -3.61 -13.55
C GLY A 82 3.11 -3.13 -13.72
N SER A 83 2.49 -2.60 -12.66
CA SER A 83 1.14 -2.04 -12.68
C SER A 83 1.02 -0.87 -11.71
N PRO A 84 0.07 0.07 -11.94
CA PRO A 84 -0.20 1.14 -10.99
C PRO A 84 -0.64 0.58 -9.62
N PRO A 85 -0.46 1.34 -8.53
CA PRO A 85 -0.92 0.92 -7.21
C PRO A 85 -2.45 0.74 -7.19
N PRO A 86 -2.96 -0.18 -6.35
CA PRO A 86 -4.40 -0.32 -6.09
C PRO A 86 -5.06 1.00 -5.68
N LYS A 87 -6.32 1.19 -6.08
CA LYS A 87 -7.03 2.45 -5.81
C LYS A 87 -7.56 2.49 -4.38
N ARG A 88 -7.72 3.69 -3.83
CA ARG A 88 -8.43 3.89 -2.56
C ARG A 88 -9.84 3.27 -2.62
N GLY A 89 -10.22 2.56 -1.57
CA GLY A 89 -11.48 1.83 -1.44
C GLY A 89 -11.46 0.44 -2.08
N GLU A 90 -10.39 0.06 -2.78
CA GLU A 90 -10.28 -1.25 -3.40
C GLU A 90 -10.00 -2.33 -2.35
N ARG A 91 -10.58 -3.51 -2.55
CA ARG A 91 -10.25 -4.72 -1.82
C ARG A 91 -9.39 -5.62 -2.69
N VAL A 92 -8.20 -5.95 -2.22
CA VAL A 92 -7.21 -6.74 -2.96
C VAL A 92 -6.77 -7.93 -2.14
N THR A 93 -6.50 -9.05 -2.82
CA THR A 93 -5.88 -10.24 -2.20
C THR A 93 -4.48 -10.40 -2.77
N THR A 94 -3.46 -10.23 -1.94
CA THR A 94 -2.05 -10.20 -2.34
C THR A 94 -1.15 -10.46 -1.13
N SER A 95 0.13 -10.70 -1.35
CA SER A 95 1.14 -10.62 -0.30
C SER A 95 1.88 -9.29 -0.35
N PRO A 96 2.32 -8.73 0.80
CA PRO A 96 3.20 -7.57 0.82
C PRO A 96 4.47 -7.78 -0.02
N ALA A 97 5.04 -8.98 -0.03
CA ALA A 97 6.23 -9.29 -0.83
C ALA A 97 6.00 -9.07 -2.33
N ARG A 98 4.79 -9.32 -2.83
CA ARG A 98 4.45 -9.10 -4.24
C ARG A 98 4.54 -7.63 -4.64
N TRP A 99 4.26 -6.71 -3.72
CA TRP A 99 4.28 -5.27 -3.97
C TRP A 99 5.67 -4.67 -4.05
N VAL A 100 6.69 -5.36 -3.54
CA VAL A 100 8.08 -4.88 -3.54
C VAL A 100 9.04 -5.74 -4.35
N ARG A 101 8.74 -7.02 -4.56
CA ARG A 101 9.55 -7.94 -5.39
C ARG A 101 8.95 -8.20 -6.77
N GLY A 102 7.74 -7.71 -7.03
CA GLY A 102 7.02 -8.00 -8.25
C GLY A 102 6.39 -9.41 -8.28
N GLY A 103 5.74 -9.70 -9.41
CA GLY A 103 4.92 -10.89 -9.61
C GLY A 103 5.71 -12.15 -9.95
N GLY A 104 6.48 -12.69 -9.01
CA GLY A 104 6.90 -14.11 -9.08
C GLY A 104 5.71 -15.03 -8.81
N ALA A 105 4.93 -15.35 -9.86
CA ALA A 105 3.76 -16.24 -9.90
C ALA A 105 2.61 -15.94 -8.90
N GLY A 106 1.39 -15.75 -9.44
CA GLY A 106 0.16 -15.94 -8.65
C GLY A 106 -0.65 -14.69 -8.33
N SER A 107 -1.09 -13.94 -9.34
CA SER A 107 -2.35 -13.15 -9.29
C SER A 107 -2.74 -12.85 -10.73
N ARG A 108 -3.23 -13.86 -11.44
CA ARG A 108 -4.02 -13.63 -12.66
C ARG A 108 -5.40 -13.17 -12.15
N PRO A 109 -5.94 -12.01 -12.55
CA PRO A 109 -7.31 -11.68 -12.23
C PRO A 109 -8.21 -12.79 -12.80
N ALA A 110 -9.09 -13.36 -11.97
CA ALA A 110 -10.07 -14.32 -12.44
C ALA A 110 -10.91 -13.65 -13.55
N PRO A 111 -11.10 -14.30 -14.71
CA PRO A 111 -11.95 -13.75 -15.76
C PRO A 111 -13.36 -13.58 -15.21
N LYS A 112 -13.94 -12.38 -15.39
CA LYS A 112 -15.36 -12.15 -15.07
C LYS A 112 -16.19 -13.09 -15.95
N PRO A 113 -17.18 -13.83 -15.40
CA PRO A 113 -18.13 -14.56 -16.25
C PRO A 113 -18.93 -13.53 -17.04
N GLY A 114 -18.83 -13.60 -18.37
CA GLY A 114 -19.65 -12.81 -19.28
C GLY A 114 -21.13 -13.15 -19.07
N LYS A 115 -21.96 -12.11 -19.04
CA LYS A 115 -23.40 -12.23 -19.25
C LYS A 115 -23.70 -11.92 -20.70
#